data_AF-A0A450WEY3-F1
#
_entry.id   AF-A0A450WEY3-F1
#
_cell.length_a   1.000
_cell.length_b   1.000
_cell.length_c   1.000
_cell.angle_alpha   90.00
_cell.angle_beta   90.00
_cell.angle_gamma   90.00
#
_symmetry.space_group_name_H-M   'P 1'
#
loop_
_entity.id
_entity.type
_entity.pdbx_description
1 polymer ?
#
loop_
_entity_poly.entity_id
_entity_poly.type
_entity_poly.pdbx_seq_one_letter_code
_entity_poly.pdbx_strand_id
1 'polypeptide(L)'
;MYWDVKTVKPKPDYKLYVELEDGRKGIFDARPYLDKGVFRELRNIGYFNQVHILFGAITWPHEQDIAPETLIEEMQPVQCEPT
;
A
#
# COMPACT_ATOMS: atom_id res chain seq x y z
N MET A 1 14.89 3.49 -6.20
CA MET A 1 15.00 4.95 -6.03
C MET A 1 14.84 5.30 -4.56
N TYR A 2 15.16 6.53 -4.13
CA TYR A 2 14.98 6.93 -2.72
C TYR A 2 13.49 7.02 -2.31
N TRP A 3 12.58 6.94 -3.28
CA TRP A 3 11.15 6.90 -3.07
C TRP A 3 10.54 5.49 -3.19
N ASP A 4 11.34 4.44 -3.41
CA ASP A 4 10.78 3.09 -3.49
C ASP A 4 10.16 2.69 -2.15
N VAL A 5 9.12 1.85 -2.22
CA VAL A 5 8.57 1.20 -1.04
C VAL A 5 9.59 0.22 -0.48
N LYS A 6 9.93 0.41 0.78
CA LYS A 6 10.85 -0.43 1.55
C LYS A 6 10.11 -1.45 2.42
N THR A 7 8.97 -1.05 2.99
CA THR A 7 8.14 -1.93 3.82
C THR A 7 6.68 -1.67 3.53
N VAL A 8 5.90 -2.75 3.45
CA VAL A 8 4.45 -2.71 3.42
C VAL A 8 3.90 -3.72 4.43
N LYS A 9 2.89 -3.34 5.20
CA LYS A 9 2.19 -4.24 6.11
C LYS A 9 0.68 -4.02 6.01
N PRO A 10 -0.12 -5.06 5.75
CA PRO A 10 -1.56 -4.92 5.77
C PRO A 10 -2.06 -4.63 7.19
N LYS A 11 -3.09 -3.80 7.27
CA LYS A 11 -3.77 -3.39 8.49
C LYS A 11 -5.29 -3.59 8.31
N PRO A 12 -6.07 -3.62 9.41
CA PRO A 12 -7.52 -3.64 9.33
C PRO A 12 -8.09 -2.51 8.45
N ASP A 13 -9.33 -2.69 7.99
CA ASP A 13 -10.07 -1.72 7.18
C ASP A 13 -9.41 -1.35 5.85
N TYR A 14 -8.74 -2.31 5.20
CA TYR A 14 -8.06 -2.13 3.91
C TYR A 14 -7.00 -1.02 3.93
N LYS A 15 -6.31 -0.90 5.06
CA LYS A 15 -5.20 0.03 5.22
C LYS A 15 -3.88 -0.68 5.05
N LEU A 16 -2.88 0.06 4.60
CA LEU A 16 -1.50 -0.40 4.51
C LEU A 16 -0.60 0.55 5.29
N TYR A 17 0.22 0.01 6.18
CA TYR A 17 1.38 0.74 6.66
C TYR A 17 2.48 0.64 5.60
N VAL A 18 3.06 1.79 5.24
CA VAL A 18 4.09 1.93 4.21
C VAL A 18 5.29 2.67 4.79
N GLU A 19 6.49 2.20 4.47
CA GLU A 19 7.76 2.91 4.67
C GLU A 19 8.49 3.00 3.34
N LEU A 20 8.97 4.19 3.00
CA LEU A 20 9.79 4.45 1.81
C LEU A 20 11.29 4.45 2.16
N GLU A 21 12.15 4.31 1.15
CA GLU A 21 13.61 4.28 1.35
C GLU A 21 14.18 5.56 1.99
N ASP A 22 13.56 6.72 1.77
CA ASP A 22 13.93 7.99 2.41
C ASP A 22 13.45 8.12 3.88
N GLY A 23 12.82 7.08 4.42
CA GLY A 23 12.36 7.02 5.80
C GLY A 23 10.98 7.63 6.04
N ARG A 24 10.30 8.18 5.01
CA ARG A 24 8.89 8.57 5.13
C ARG A 24 8.03 7.34 5.41
N LYS A 25 7.07 7.52 6.31
CA LYS A 25 6.16 6.47 6.77
C LYS A 25 4.73 6.99 6.75
N GLY A 26 3.79 6.13 6.42
CA GLY A 26 2.39 6.52 6.37
C GLY A 26 1.41 5.36 6.38
N ILE A 27 0.14 5.71 6.54
CA ILE A 27 -1.00 4.81 6.37
C ILE A 27 -1.70 5.17 5.06
N PHE A 28 -1.71 4.23 4.12
CA PHE A 28 -2.46 4.34 2.87
C PHE A 28 -3.82 3.65 3.01
N ASP A 29 -4.89 4.33 2.63
CA ASP A 29 -6.26 3.82 2.67
C ASP A 29 -6.67 3.33 1.27
N ALA A 30 -6.78 2.01 1.07
CA ALA A 30 -7.12 1.43 -0.23
C ALA A 30 -8.63 1.42 -0.51
N ARG A 31 -9.50 1.80 0.46
CA ARG A 31 -10.96 1.76 0.30
C ARG A 31 -11.47 2.54 -0.92
N PRO A 32 -10.94 3.73 -1.26
CA PRO A 32 -11.36 4.47 -2.47
C PRO A 32 -11.10 3.72 -3.78
N TYR A 33 -10.29 2.66 -3.77
CA TYR A 33 -9.93 1.88 -4.96
C TYR A 33 -10.74 0.59 -5.11
N LEU A 34 -11.40 0.11 -4.06
CA LEU A 34 -12.08 -1.19 -4.04
C LEU A 34 -13.21 -1.36 -5.08
N ASP A 35 -13.67 -0.27 -5.70
CA ASP A 35 -14.68 -0.28 -6.76
C ASP A 35 -14.13 -0.02 -8.16
N LYS A 36 -12.83 0.29 -8.27
CA LYS A 36 -12.17 0.70 -9.50
C LYS A 36 -11.55 -0.49 -10.22
N GLY A 37 -12.14 -0.90 -11.34
CA GLY A 37 -11.52 -1.84 -12.29
C GLY A 37 -10.92 -3.09 -11.64
N VAL A 38 -9.63 -3.33 -11.88
CA VAL A 38 -8.88 -4.49 -11.38
C VAL A 38 -8.74 -4.53 -9.85
N PHE A 39 -8.87 -3.40 -9.16
CA PHE A 39 -8.76 -3.33 -7.70
C PHE A 39 -9.98 -3.88 -6.97
N ARG A 40 -11.05 -4.27 -7.67
CA ARG A 40 -12.21 -4.93 -7.05
C ARG A 40 -11.86 -6.23 -6.35
N GLU A 41 -10.80 -6.92 -6.79
CA GLU A 41 -10.29 -8.13 -6.16
C GLU A 41 -9.80 -7.89 -4.73
N LEU A 42 -9.36 -6.66 -4.42
CA LEU A 42 -8.90 -6.26 -3.09
C LEU A 42 -10.01 -6.28 -2.05
N ARG A 43 -11.29 -6.40 -2.44
CA ARG A 43 -12.41 -6.61 -1.51
C ARG A 43 -12.31 -7.95 -0.76
N ASN A 44 -11.60 -8.93 -1.32
CA ASN A 44 -11.30 -10.13 -0.58
C ASN A 44 -10.14 -9.84 0.37
N ILE A 45 -10.41 -9.80 1.69
CA ILE A 45 -9.40 -9.46 2.69
C ILE A 45 -8.20 -10.43 2.69
N GLY A 46 -8.42 -11.72 2.39
CA GLY A 46 -7.35 -12.70 2.26
C GLY A 46 -6.48 -12.46 1.04
N TYR A 47 -7.04 -11.91 -0.04
CA TYR A 47 -6.29 -11.46 -1.20
C TYR A 47 -5.56 -10.15 -0.92
N PHE A 48 -6.23 -9.17 -0.31
CA PHE A 48 -5.64 -7.89 0.09
C PHE A 48 -4.40 -8.07 0.97
N ASN A 49 -4.44 -9.03 1.90
CA ASN A 49 -3.33 -9.32 2.80
C ASN A 49 -2.11 -9.97 2.11
N GLN A 50 -2.21 -10.34 0.83
CA GLN A 50 -1.08 -10.84 0.01
C GLN A 50 -0.29 -9.71 -0.66
N VAL A 51 -0.50 -8.46 -0.23
CA VAL A 51 0.30 -7.32 -0.66
C VAL A 51 1.79 -7.59 -0.43
N HIS A 52 2.60 -7.28 -1.43
CA HIS A 52 4.05 -7.40 -1.39
C HIS A 52 4.68 -6.23 -2.17
N ILE A 53 6.02 -6.19 -2.19
CA ILE A 53 6.76 -5.16 -2.92
C ILE A 53 7.30 -5.78 -4.21
N LEU A 54 7.05 -5.14 -5.34
CA LEU A 54 7.61 -5.53 -6.64
C LEU A 54 8.03 -4.27 -7.40
N PHE A 55 9.27 -4.24 -7.89
CA PHE A 55 9.87 -3.09 -8.60
C PHE A 55 9.69 -1.73 -7.90
N GLY A 56 9.69 -1.71 -6.57
CA GLY A 56 9.58 -0.49 -5.76
C GLY A 56 8.14 -0.02 -5.49
N ALA A 57 7.12 -0.67 -6.05
CA ALA A 57 5.71 -0.41 -5.79
C ALA A 57 5.12 -1.43 -4.79
N ILE A 58 3.96 -1.12 -4.21
CA ILE A 58 3.13 -2.16 -3.57
C ILE A 58 2.34 -2.88 -4.65
N THR A 59 2.25 -4.20 -4.56
CA THR A 59 1.69 -5.06 -5.61
C THR A 59 0.92 -6.23 -5.01
N TRP A 60 -0.10 -6.69 -5.72
CA TRP A 60 -0.87 -7.90 -5.42
C TRP A 60 -0.59 -9.03 -6.42
N PRO A 61 -0.92 -10.29 -6.10
CA PRO A 61 -0.54 -11.46 -6.92
C PRO A 61 -0.94 -11.40 -8.40
N HIS A 62 -2.05 -10.74 -8.74
CA HIS A 62 -2.50 -10.53 -10.12
C HIS A 62 -2.07 -9.17 -10.68
N GLU A 63 -0.89 -8.70 -10.25
CA GLU A 63 -0.18 -7.55 -10.82
C GLU A 63 -0.86 -6.19 -10.65
N GLN A 64 -1.92 -6.09 -9.82
CA GLN A 64 -2.42 -4.78 -9.42
C GLN A 64 -1.36 -4.10 -8.55
N ASP A 65 -1.03 -2.85 -8.82
CA ASP A 65 -0.04 -2.10 -8.07
C ASP A 65 -0.50 -0.69 -7.74
N ILE A 66 0.12 -0.11 -6.70
CA ILE A 66 0.04 1.32 -6.42
C ILE A 66 1.47 1.84 -6.41
N ALA A 67 1.74 2.77 -7.33
CA ALA A 67 3.04 3.38 -7.50
C ALA A 67 3.44 4.24 -6.29
N PRO A 68 4.74 4.40 -6.00
CA PRO A 68 5.20 5.24 -4.90
C PRO A 68 4.69 6.68 -4.92
N GLU A 69 4.52 7.27 -6.10
CA GLU A 69 4.01 8.64 -6.25
C GLU A 69 2.61 8.78 -5.65
N THR A 70 1.72 7.83 -5.90
CA THR A 70 0.37 7.79 -5.31
C THR A 70 0.44 7.59 -3.80
N LEU A 71 1.34 6.73 -3.31
CA LEU A 71 1.53 6.53 -1.87
C LEU A 71 1.99 7.82 -1.20
N ILE A 72 2.94 8.54 -1.80
CA ILE A 72 3.46 9.81 -1.29
C ILE A 72 2.38 10.88 -1.18
N GLU A 73 1.47 10.94 -2.16
CA GLU A 73 0.41 11.93 -2.22
C GLU A 73 -0.74 11.62 -1.24
N GLU A 74 -1.11 10.35 -1.10
CA GLU A 74 -2.36 9.96 -0.43
C GLU A 74 -2.17 9.33 0.95
N MET A 75 -0.97 8.87 1.32
CA MET A 75 -0.77 8.28 2.65
C MET A 75 -0.81 9.34 3.75
N GLN A 76 -1.46 9.02 4.87
CA GLN A 76 -1.41 9.84 6.07
C GLN A 76 -0.09 9.60 6.81
N PRO A 77 0.76 10.63 7.00
CA PRO A 77 2.06 10.46 7.63
C PRO A 77 1.97 9.96 9.07
N VAL A 78 2.87 9.05 9.46
CA VAL A 78 3.00 8.55 10.84
C VAL A 78 4.47 8.51 11.26
N GLN A 79 4.76 8.63 12.56
CA GLN A 79 6.13 8.52 13.08
C GLN A 79 6.59 7.06 13.22
N CYS A 80 5.66 6.17 13.57
CA CYS A 80 5.89 4.75 13.76
C CYS A 80 4.68 3.95 13.25
N GLU A 81 4.88 2.64 13.09
CA GLU A 81 3.76 1.74 12.79
C GLU A 81 2.74 1.78 13.94
N PRO A 82 1.48 2.16 13.67
CA PRO A 82 0.44 2.13 14.69
C PRO A 82 0.12 0.70 15.10
N THR A 83 -0.08 0.53 16.42
CA THR A 83 -0.36 -0.74 17.09
C THR A 83 -1.72 -1.29 16.73
#